data_AF-A0A964V1P0-F1
#
_entry.id   AF-A0A964V1P0-F1
#
_cell.length_a   1.000
_cell.length_b   1.000
_cell.length_c   1.000
_cell.angle_alpha   90.00
_cell.angle_beta   90.00
_cell.angle_gamma   90.00
#
_symmetry.space_group_name_H-M   'P 1'
#
loop_
_entity.id
_entity.type
_entity.pdbx_description
1 polymer ?
#
loop_
_entity_poly.entity_id
_entity_poly.type
_entity_poly.pdbx_seq_one_letter_code
_entity_poly.pdbx_strand_id
1 'polypeptide(L)'
;SRDGWGEPGSEDVPEQYWLQVQHYLYVSGRDFADLAVMFLSDPKPEVTIYTMKPATEYPELVGELNEWWARHVIEGVEPSPYSTSEAAERWRQSRQGSRVDATPAVLESIRQLAAVRSQLKALEQEEEHLKLAVQLHMQDGEQLMDGDSVLATWKSSSSSRVDLGELRKRYPEQAAECTVASVSRRFLLKGQK
;
A
#
# COMPACT_ATOMS: atom_id res chain seq x y z
N SER A 1 4.56 5.46 13.56
CA SER A 1 5.73 4.57 13.67
C SER A 1 6.98 5.41 13.58
N ARG A 2 8.05 5.02 14.29
CA ARG A 2 9.40 5.62 14.17
C ARG A 2 10.23 4.98 13.05
N ASP A 3 9.66 4.02 12.32
CA ASP A 3 10.35 3.35 11.21
C ASP A 3 10.80 4.37 10.15
N GLY A 4 12.10 4.32 9.82
CA GLY A 4 12.71 5.21 8.82
C GLY A 4 13.12 6.60 9.33
N TRP A 5 13.00 6.87 10.63
CA TRP A 5 13.48 8.11 11.25
C TRP A 5 14.83 7.87 11.95
N GLY A 6 15.77 8.79 11.80
CA GLY A 6 17.01 8.78 12.55
C GLY A 6 16.89 9.50 13.90
N GLU A 7 18.05 9.83 14.46
CA GLU A 7 18.15 10.46 15.78
C GLU A 7 17.53 11.86 15.81
N PRO A 8 16.85 12.25 16.91
CA PRO A 8 16.39 13.61 17.12
C PRO A 8 17.48 14.65 16.85
N GLY A 9 17.18 15.66 16.04
CA GLY A 9 18.10 16.71 15.63
C GLY A 9 19.02 16.34 14.46
N SER A 10 18.93 15.12 13.92
CA SER A 10 19.61 14.78 12.66
C SER A 10 18.80 15.23 11.43
N GLU A 11 19.37 15.04 10.23
CA GLU A 11 18.72 15.28 8.94
C GLU A 11 18.04 14.01 8.39
N ASP A 12 18.13 12.89 9.12
CA ASP A 12 17.66 11.57 8.68
C ASP A 12 16.15 11.43 8.92
N VAL A 13 15.39 11.82 7.91
CA VAL A 13 13.93 11.70 7.89
C VAL A 13 13.51 10.84 6.69
N PRO A 14 12.29 10.25 6.70
CA PRO A 14 11.79 9.55 5.52
C PRO A 14 11.83 10.44 4.27
N GLU A 15 12.22 9.87 3.14
CA GLU A 15 12.53 10.57 1.89
C GLU A 15 11.46 11.60 1.48
N GLN A 16 10.17 11.25 1.61
CA GLN A 16 9.06 12.15 1.29
C GLN A 16 9.07 13.47 2.10
N TYR A 17 9.45 13.42 3.38
CA TYR A 17 9.55 14.61 4.23
C TYR A 17 10.81 15.40 3.89
N TRP A 18 11.91 14.71 3.60
CA TRP A 18 13.13 15.35 3.15
C TRP A 18 12.88 16.14 1.85
N LEU A 19 12.29 15.51 0.83
CA LEU A 19 11.95 16.15 -0.44
C LEU A 19 11.04 17.37 -0.26
N GLN A 20 10.05 17.26 0.63
CA GLN A 20 9.15 18.37 0.94
C GLN A 20 9.89 19.55 1.57
N VAL A 21 10.72 19.29 2.59
CA VAL A 21 11.47 20.36 3.28
C VAL A 21 12.51 20.98 2.35
N GLN A 22 13.23 20.18 1.58
CA GLN A 22 14.18 20.68 0.58
C GLN A 22 13.49 21.56 -0.47
N HIS A 23 12.28 21.20 -0.93
CA HIS A 23 11.48 22.06 -1.79
C HIS A 23 11.19 23.41 -1.14
N TYR A 24 10.74 23.41 0.11
CA TYR A 24 10.46 24.64 0.85
C TYR A 24 11.69 25.51 1.05
N LEU A 25 12.83 24.91 1.38
CA LEU A 25 14.10 25.63 1.48
C LEU A 25 14.50 26.26 0.14
N TYR A 26 14.38 25.51 -0.95
CA TYR A 26 14.68 25.98 -2.31
C TYR A 26 13.80 27.16 -2.72
N VAL A 27 12.48 27.07 -2.56
CA VAL A 27 11.55 28.14 -2.99
C VAL A 27 11.55 29.35 -2.06
N SER A 28 11.85 29.16 -0.77
CA SER A 28 11.87 30.26 0.22
C SER A 28 13.24 30.93 0.37
N GLY A 29 14.31 30.32 -0.13
CA GLY A 29 15.68 30.81 0.00
C GLY A 29 16.19 30.85 1.45
N ARG A 30 15.67 29.96 2.31
CA ARG A 30 16.07 29.88 3.72
C ARG A 30 17.28 28.95 3.90
N ASP A 31 18.11 29.25 4.90
CA ASP A 31 19.33 28.49 5.18
C ASP A 31 19.10 27.20 5.98
N PHE A 32 17.92 27.05 6.60
CA PHE A 32 17.52 25.85 7.32
C PHE A 32 16.01 25.83 7.59
N ALA A 33 15.48 24.65 7.93
CA ALA A 33 14.11 24.45 8.37
C ALA A 33 14.05 23.36 9.44
N ASP A 34 13.16 23.57 10.40
CA ASP A 34 12.85 22.60 11.45
C ASP A 34 11.58 21.83 11.09
N LEU A 35 11.68 20.51 11.03
CA LEU A 35 10.56 19.59 10.92
C LEU A 35 10.20 19.07 12.31
N ALA A 36 9.10 19.60 12.86
CA ALA A 36 8.56 19.16 14.15
C ALA A 36 7.60 17.97 13.95
N VAL A 37 7.86 16.86 14.64
CA VAL A 37 7.14 15.59 14.50
C VAL A 37 6.74 15.08 15.86
N MET A 38 5.52 14.55 15.97
CA MET A 38 5.03 13.94 17.21
C MET A 38 4.51 12.53 16.90
N PHE A 39 5.12 11.53 17.52
CA PHE A 39 4.75 10.12 17.34
C PHE A 39 3.63 9.74 18.30
N LEU A 40 2.38 9.85 17.84
CA LEU A 40 1.19 9.55 18.65
C LEU A 40 1.08 8.08 19.11
N SER A 41 1.85 7.18 18.51
CA SER A 41 1.96 5.77 18.93
C SER A 41 2.77 5.58 20.21
N ASP A 42 3.57 6.56 20.60
CA ASP A 42 4.45 6.46 21.77
C ASP A 42 3.62 6.59 23.06
N PRO A 43 3.95 5.87 24.14
CA PRO A 43 3.23 5.97 25.42
C PRO A 43 3.23 7.38 26.02
N LYS A 44 4.23 8.19 25.67
CA LYS A 44 4.36 9.60 26.01
C LYS A 44 4.80 10.36 24.75
N PRO A 45 3.85 10.86 23.94
CA PRO A 45 4.17 11.59 22.71
C PRO A 45 4.86 12.90 23.05
N GLU A 46 6.05 13.10 22.50
CA GLU A 46 6.81 14.35 22.61
C GLU A 46 7.12 14.88 21.21
N VAL A 47 7.25 16.21 21.10
CA VAL A 47 7.66 16.84 19.86
C VAL A 47 9.16 16.62 19.67
N THR A 48 9.51 15.94 18.59
CA THR A 48 10.88 15.74 18.12
C THR A 48 11.16 16.70 16.98
N ILE A 49 12.32 17.35 16.97
CA ILE A 49 12.71 18.30 15.93
C ILE A 49 13.82 17.68 15.08
N TYR A 50 13.69 17.78 13.76
CA TYR A 50 14.71 17.45 12.78
C TYR A 50 15.08 18.72 12.02
N THR A 51 16.33 19.17 12.10
CA THR A 51 16.78 20.42 11.48
C THR A 51 17.52 20.09 10.19
N MET A 52 17.04 20.59 9.06
CA MET A 52 17.62 20.35 7.74
C MET A 52 18.16 21.63 7.11
N LYS A 53 19.27 21.51 6.38
CA LYS A 53 19.84 22.57 5.54
C LYS A 53 19.59 22.31 4.06
N PRO A 54 19.65 23.34 3.19
CA PRO A 54 19.54 23.18 1.75
C PRO A 54 20.59 22.20 1.23
N ALA A 55 20.11 21.14 0.59
CA ALA A 55 20.94 20.14 -0.05
C ALA A 55 21.39 20.65 -1.43
N THR A 56 22.65 20.38 -1.77
CA THR A 56 23.25 20.80 -3.05
C THR A 56 22.65 20.10 -4.27
N GLU A 57 22.14 18.90 -4.06
CA GLU A 57 21.58 18.00 -5.06
C GLU A 57 20.10 18.27 -5.36
N TYR A 58 19.36 18.87 -4.42
CA TYR A 58 17.93 19.14 -4.62
C TYR A 58 17.61 20.00 -5.86
N PRO A 59 18.38 21.07 -6.17
CA PRO A 59 18.17 21.85 -7.39
C PRO A 59 18.21 21.04 -8.70
N GLU A 60 18.88 19.88 -8.73
CA GLU A 60 18.94 19.02 -9.92
C GLU A 60 17.56 18.44 -10.27
N LEU A 61 16.69 18.24 -9.27
CA LEU A 61 15.33 17.72 -9.44
C LEU A 61 14.35 18.78 -9.95
N VAL A 62 14.66 20.07 -9.79
CA VAL A 62 13.72 21.17 -10.07
C VAL A 62 13.38 21.25 -11.56
N GLY A 63 14.31 20.87 -12.44
CA GLY A 63 14.06 20.75 -13.88
C GLY A 63 12.93 19.76 -14.16
N GLU A 64 13.04 18.55 -13.62
CA GLU A 64 12.04 17.49 -13.78
C GLU A 64 10.69 17.87 -13.17
N LEU A 65 10.67 18.52 -12.00
CA LEU A 65 9.44 19.00 -11.36
C LEU A 65 8.72 20.05 -12.23
N ASN A 66 9.46 20.97 -12.84
CA ASN A 66 8.90 21.99 -13.73
C ASN A 66 8.34 21.37 -15.01
N GLU A 67 9.05 20.41 -15.61
CA GLU A 67 8.55 19.67 -16.77
C GLU A 67 7.29 18.87 -16.44
N TRP A 68 7.29 18.22 -15.28
CA TRP A 68 6.13 17.49 -14.77
C TRP A 68 4.93 18.43 -14.59
N TRP A 69 5.13 19.59 -13.94
CA TRP A 69 4.07 20.59 -13.73
C TRP A 69 3.55 21.16 -15.05
N ALA A 70 4.45 21.54 -15.96
CA ALA A 70 4.08 22.05 -17.27
C ALA A 70 3.23 21.04 -18.05
N ARG A 71 3.68 19.78 -18.13
CA ARG A 71 2.96 18.72 -18.85
C ARG A 71 1.63 18.35 -18.20
N HIS A 72 1.61 18.11 -16.89
CA HIS A 72 0.45 17.51 -16.25
C HIS A 72 -0.57 18.54 -15.75
N VAL A 73 -0.12 19.72 -15.35
CA VAL A 73 -0.98 20.75 -14.76
C VAL A 73 -1.29 21.86 -15.77
N ILE A 74 -0.29 22.38 -16.50
CA ILE A 74 -0.52 23.47 -17.46
C ILE A 74 -1.12 22.94 -18.77
N GLU A 75 -0.54 21.91 -19.37
CA GLU A 75 -1.04 21.30 -20.62
C GLU A 75 -2.24 20.36 -20.38
N GLY A 76 -2.46 19.96 -19.12
CA GLY A 76 -3.57 19.08 -18.73
C GLY A 76 -3.43 17.65 -19.24
N VAL A 77 -2.21 17.19 -19.54
CA VAL A 77 -1.96 15.80 -19.90
C VAL A 77 -2.04 14.96 -18.62
N GLU A 78 -3.09 14.16 -18.45
CA GLU A 78 -3.23 13.34 -17.24
C GLU A 78 -2.03 12.37 -17.09
N PRO A 79 -1.37 12.30 -15.92
CA PRO A 79 -0.26 11.36 -15.70
C PRO A 79 -0.75 9.92 -15.78
N SER A 80 0.08 8.99 -16.26
CA SER A 80 -0.23 7.56 -16.27
C SER A 80 -0.48 7.03 -14.85
N PRO A 81 -1.37 6.05 -14.65
CA PRO A 81 -1.60 5.50 -13.32
C PRO A 81 -0.36 4.74 -12.87
N TYR A 82 0.06 4.93 -11.62
CA TYR A 82 1.26 4.28 -11.07
C TYR A 82 0.93 3.02 -10.26
N SER A 83 -0.35 2.72 -10.04
CA SER A 83 -0.81 1.51 -9.36
C SER A 83 -1.95 0.79 -10.10
N THR A 84 -2.15 -0.48 -9.77
CA THR A 84 -3.29 -1.26 -10.28
C THR A 84 -4.63 -0.70 -9.79
N SER A 85 -4.65 -0.10 -8.59
CA SER A 85 -5.85 0.54 -8.03
C SER A 85 -6.25 1.78 -8.83
N GLU A 86 -5.29 2.65 -9.13
CA GLU A 86 -5.53 3.83 -9.97
C GLU A 86 -5.93 3.46 -11.40
N ALA A 87 -5.27 2.45 -11.97
CA ALA A 87 -5.67 1.93 -13.28
C ALA A 87 -7.12 1.41 -13.27
N ALA A 88 -7.53 0.72 -12.20
CA ALA A 88 -8.89 0.23 -12.04
C ALA A 88 -9.91 1.37 -11.82
N GLU A 89 -9.51 2.46 -11.17
CA GLU A 89 -10.35 3.65 -11.01
C GLU A 89 -10.50 4.42 -12.33
N ARG A 90 -9.39 4.70 -13.01
CA ARG A 90 -9.37 5.38 -14.31
C ARG A 90 -10.17 4.62 -15.36
N TRP A 91 -10.01 3.29 -15.40
CA TRP A 91 -10.70 2.44 -16.36
C TRP A 91 -11.72 1.51 -15.70
N ARG A 92 -12.56 2.08 -14.81
CA ARG A 92 -13.58 1.37 -14.01
C ARG A 92 -14.60 0.61 -14.85
N GLN A 93 -14.93 1.08 -16.04
CA GLN A 93 -15.91 0.44 -16.92
C GLN A 93 -15.24 -0.19 -18.15
N SER A 94 -15.63 -1.40 -18.49
CA SER A 94 -15.23 -2.05 -19.75
C SER A 94 -16.13 -1.61 -20.90
N ARG A 95 -15.57 -1.47 -22.10
CA ARG A 95 -16.36 -1.31 -23.32
C ARG A 95 -16.75 -2.69 -23.85
N GLN A 96 -18.04 -3.02 -23.87
CA GLN A 96 -18.50 -4.34 -24.32
C GLN A 96 -18.03 -4.62 -25.75
N GLY A 97 -17.51 -5.83 -25.99
CA GLY A 97 -16.99 -6.23 -27.30
C GLY A 97 -15.64 -5.61 -27.70
N SER A 98 -15.08 -4.68 -26.91
CA SER A 98 -13.76 -4.10 -27.20
C SER A 98 -12.64 -5.12 -27.08
N ARG A 99 -11.62 -4.97 -27.93
CA ARG A 99 -10.40 -5.79 -27.96
C ARG A 99 -9.21 -4.88 -28.15
N VAL A 100 -8.09 -5.26 -27.55
CA VAL A 100 -6.80 -4.58 -27.68
C VAL A 100 -5.77 -5.66 -27.96
N ASP A 101 -4.99 -5.49 -29.01
CA ASP A 101 -3.93 -6.42 -29.37
C ASP A 101 -2.72 -6.24 -28.45
N ALA A 102 -2.11 -7.35 -28.03
CA ALA A 102 -0.93 -7.31 -27.20
C ALA A 102 0.29 -6.91 -28.04
N THR A 103 1.10 -6.00 -27.50
CA THR A 103 2.43 -5.71 -28.05
C THR A 103 3.44 -6.77 -27.57
N PRO A 104 4.60 -6.93 -28.22
CA PRO A 104 5.65 -7.83 -27.74
C PRO A 104 6.06 -7.57 -26.28
N ALA A 105 6.11 -6.30 -25.87
CA ALA A 105 6.40 -5.92 -24.49
C ALA A 105 5.33 -6.41 -23.51
N VAL A 106 4.04 -6.25 -23.84
CA VAL A 106 2.92 -6.73 -23.01
C VAL A 106 2.89 -8.26 -22.94
N LEU A 107 3.21 -8.95 -24.03
CA LEU A 107 3.33 -10.41 -24.05
C LEU A 107 4.42 -10.89 -23.08
N GLU A 108 5.55 -10.19 -23.02
CA GLU A 108 6.61 -10.51 -22.08
C GLU A 108 6.19 -10.24 -20.63
N SER A 109 5.55 -9.10 -20.35
CA SER A 109 4.98 -8.82 -19.02
C SER A 109 3.97 -9.88 -18.58
N ILE A 110 3.16 -10.40 -19.50
CA ILE A 110 2.21 -11.50 -19.22
C ILE A 110 2.94 -12.77 -18.81
N ARG A 111 4.04 -13.14 -19.49
CA ARG A 111 4.84 -14.32 -19.14
C ARG A 111 5.47 -14.17 -17.76
N GLN A 112 6.08 -13.02 -17.49
CA GLN A 112 6.70 -12.73 -16.20
C GLN A 112 5.66 -12.74 -15.07
N LEU A 113 4.50 -12.12 -15.29
CA LEU A 113 3.40 -12.14 -14.32
C LEU A 113 2.93 -13.57 -14.02
N ALA A 114 2.84 -14.44 -15.04
CA ALA A 114 2.48 -15.83 -14.85
C ALA A 114 3.52 -16.59 -14.02
N ALA A 115 4.82 -16.37 -14.28
CA ALA A 115 5.92 -16.96 -13.52
C ALA A 115 5.90 -16.53 -12.05
N VAL A 116 5.76 -15.23 -11.78
CA VAL A 116 5.65 -14.68 -10.42
C VAL A 116 4.46 -15.28 -9.68
N ARG A 117 3.29 -15.39 -10.32
CA ARG A 117 2.12 -16.05 -9.71
C ARG A 117 2.37 -17.50 -9.35
N SER A 118 3.13 -18.23 -10.16
CA SER A 118 3.50 -19.62 -9.85
C SER A 118 4.42 -19.69 -8.64
N GLN A 119 5.38 -18.77 -8.53
CA GLN A 119 6.28 -18.69 -7.38
C GLN A 119 5.51 -18.31 -6.11
N LEU A 120 4.64 -17.31 -6.17
CA LEU A 120 3.77 -16.93 -5.05
C LEU A 120 2.94 -18.11 -4.55
N LYS A 121 2.30 -18.85 -5.47
CA LYS A 121 1.52 -20.03 -5.10
C LYS A 121 2.36 -21.11 -4.41
N ALA A 122 3.60 -21.33 -4.88
CA ALA A 122 4.51 -22.28 -4.23
C ALA A 122 4.93 -21.81 -2.83
N LEU A 123 5.20 -20.50 -2.67
CA LEU A 123 5.53 -19.90 -1.38
C LEU A 123 4.35 -19.93 -0.41
N GLU A 124 3.12 -19.66 -0.87
CA GLU A 124 1.89 -19.78 -0.06
C GLU A 124 1.68 -21.23 0.42
N GLN A 125 1.99 -22.22 -0.43
CA GLN A 125 1.92 -23.63 -0.03
C GLN A 125 2.97 -23.99 1.03
N GLU A 126 4.20 -23.49 0.88
CA GLU A 126 5.26 -23.70 1.86
C GLU A 126 4.96 -22.99 3.19
N GLU A 127 4.45 -21.75 3.13
CA GLU A 127 3.99 -21.01 4.31
C GLU A 127 2.94 -21.81 5.09
N GLU A 128 1.91 -22.33 4.42
CA GLU A 128 0.88 -23.13 5.07
C GLU A 128 1.42 -24.45 5.63
N HIS A 129 2.40 -25.07 4.97
CA HIS A 129 3.09 -26.27 5.50
C HIS A 129 3.88 -25.96 6.78
N LEU A 130 4.65 -24.88 6.80
CA LEU A 130 5.42 -24.44 7.98
C LEU A 130 4.50 -24.04 9.13
N LYS A 131 3.43 -23.30 8.82
CA LYS A 131 2.42 -22.90 9.79
C LYS A 131 1.72 -24.10 10.41
N LEU A 132 1.37 -25.11 9.61
CA LEU A 132 0.82 -26.37 10.10
C LEU A 132 1.80 -27.07 11.05
N ALA A 133 3.09 -27.12 10.72
CA ALA A 133 4.10 -27.72 11.60
C ALA A 133 4.15 -27.04 12.99
N VAL A 134 4.09 -25.70 13.02
CA VAL A 134 4.02 -24.92 14.26
C VAL A 134 2.72 -25.19 15.02
N GLN A 135 1.57 -25.17 14.34
CA GLN A 135 0.25 -25.41 14.94
C GLN A 135 0.11 -26.82 15.50
N LEU A 136 0.66 -27.85 14.84
CA LEU A 136 0.69 -29.22 15.33
C LEU A 136 1.50 -29.36 16.62
N HIS A 137 2.53 -28.53 16.80
CA HIS A 137 3.28 -28.45 18.05
C HIS A 137 2.50 -27.69 19.14
N MET A 138 1.84 -26.58 18.78
CA MET A 138 1.06 -25.78 19.74
C MET A 138 -0.19 -26.49 20.26
N GLN A 139 -0.89 -27.27 19.42
CA GLN A 139 -2.15 -27.95 19.76
C GLN A 139 -3.19 -27.00 20.37
N ASP A 140 -3.62 -27.24 21.61
CA ASP A 140 -4.54 -26.40 22.39
C ASP A 140 -3.84 -25.26 23.15
N GLY A 141 -2.51 -25.15 23.02
CA GLY A 141 -1.70 -24.08 23.59
C GLY A 141 -1.94 -22.73 22.91
N GLU A 142 -2.24 -21.71 23.72
CA GLU A 142 -2.52 -20.36 23.22
C GLU A 142 -1.27 -19.56 22.83
N GLN A 143 -0.10 -19.91 23.36
CA GLN A 143 1.15 -19.18 23.16
C GLN A 143 2.32 -20.14 22.95
N LEU A 144 3.19 -19.81 22.00
CA LEU A 144 4.47 -20.47 21.78
C LEU A 144 5.59 -19.59 22.33
N MET A 145 6.42 -20.12 23.22
CA MET A 145 7.45 -19.38 23.96
C MET A 145 8.86 -19.85 23.60
N ASP A 146 9.83 -18.93 23.58
CA ASP A 146 11.26 -19.22 23.63
C ASP A 146 11.89 -18.39 24.76
N GLY A 147 12.17 -19.05 25.89
CA GLY A 147 12.48 -18.38 27.15
C GLY A 147 11.34 -17.45 27.59
N ASP A 148 11.66 -16.18 27.81
CA ASP A 148 10.69 -15.14 28.19
C ASP A 148 10.03 -14.45 26.98
N SER A 149 10.37 -14.86 25.74
CA SER A 149 9.85 -14.25 24.51
C SER A 149 8.66 -15.04 23.93
N VAL A 150 7.60 -14.32 23.53
CA VAL A 150 6.45 -14.91 22.82
C VAL A 150 6.75 -14.97 21.32
N LEU A 151 6.84 -16.16 20.75
CA LEU A 151 7.07 -16.37 19.32
C LEU A 151 5.78 -16.33 18.48
N ALA A 152 4.69 -16.88 19.01
CA ALA A 152 3.39 -16.94 18.33
C ALA A 152 2.24 -17.01 19.32
N THR A 153 1.04 -16.60 18.88
CA THR A 153 -0.21 -16.77 19.64
C THR A 153 -1.29 -17.38 18.76
N TRP A 154 -2.04 -18.33 19.31
CA TRP A 154 -3.15 -18.98 18.61
C TRP A 154 -4.33 -19.17 19.57
N LYS A 155 -5.11 -18.10 19.73
CA LYS A 155 -6.23 -18.04 20.68
C LYS A 155 -7.57 -18.28 19.99
N SER A 156 -8.49 -18.91 20.70
CA SER A 156 -9.89 -18.97 20.28
C SER A 156 -10.49 -17.57 20.25
N SER A 157 -11.17 -17.20 19.16
CA SER A 157 -11.94 -15.96 19.06
C SER A 157 -13.33 -16.24 18.53
N SER A 158 -14.34 -15.60 19.11
CA SER A 158 -15.71 -15.65 18.62
C SER A 158 -16.09 -14.31 17.98
N SER A 159 -16.76 -14.37 16.84
CA SER A 159 -17.35 -13.20 16.19
C SER A 159 -18.77 -13.54 15.75
N SER A 160 -19.69 -12.62 15.97
CA SER A 160 -21.03 -12.68 15.39
C SER A 160 -21.05 -11.84 14.11
N ARG A 161 -21.71 -12.35 13.07
CA ARG A 161 -21.96 -11.62 11.83
C ARG A 161 -23.44 -11.73 11.52
N VAL A 162 -23.97 -10.68 10.90
CA VAL A 162 -25.35 -10.70 10.40
C VAL A 162 -25.41 -11.66 9.21
N ASP A 163 -26.34 -12.61 9.25
CA ASP A 163 -26.65 -13.44 8.10
C ASP A 163 -27.44 -12.60 7.09
N LEU A 164 -26.72 -12.05 6.10
CA LEU A 164 -27.32 -11.24 5.04
C LEU A 164 -28.27 -12.04 4.15
N GLY A 165 -28.11 -13.36 4.05
CA GLY A 165 -29.03 -14.22 3.29
C GLY A 165 -30.37 -14.33 3.99
N GLU A 166 -30.34 -14.59 5.29
CA GLU A 166 -31.55 -14.65 6.12
C GLU A 166 -32.21 -13.28 6.28
N LEU A 167 -31.41 -12.21 6.42
CA LEU A 167 -31.90 -10.84 6.45
C LEU A 167 -32.69 -10.49 5.17
N ARG A 168 -32.14 -10.81 3.98
CA ARG A 168 -32.83 -10.57 2.71
C ARG A 168 -34.13 -11.36 2.56
N LYS A 169 -34.23 -12.55 3.17
CA LYS A 169 -35.45 -13.38 3.14
C LYS A 169 -36.52 -12.85 4.08
N ARG A 170 -36.17 -12.49 5.33
CA ARG A 170 -37.12 -12.07 6.37
C ARG A 170 -37.48 -10.58 6.30
N TYR A 171 -36.53 -9.75 5.88
CA TYR A 171 -36.60 -8.28 5.90
C TYR A 171 -36.11 -7.72 4.55
N PRO A 172 -36.81 -8.02 3.43
CA PRO A 172 -36.34 -7.66 2.09
C PRO A 172 -36.27 -6.15 1.85
N GLU A 173 -37.20 -5.36 2.43
CA GLU A 173 -37.21 -3.91 2.27
C GLU A 173 -36.00 -3.25 2.93
N GLN A 174 -35.72 -3.61 4.18
CA GLN A 174 -34.57 -3.09 4.93
C GLN A 174 -33.25 -3.55 4.31
N ALA A 175 -33.20 -4.79 3.81
CA ALA A 175 -32.03 -5.27 3.10
C ALA A 175 -31.80 -4.48 1.79
N ALA A 176 -32.86 -4.10 1.07
CA ALA A 176 -32.76 -3.28 -0.12
C ALA A 176 -32.32 -1.85 0.21
N GLU A 177 -32.88 -1.22 1.24
CA GLU A 177 -32.52 0.13 1.70
C GLU A 177 -31.03 0.24 2.08
N CYS A 178 -30.49 -0.83 2.65
CA CYS A 178 -29.08 -0.91 3.06
C CYS A 178 -28.14 -1.49 1.98
N THR A 179 -28.64 -1.84 0.79
CA THR A 179 -27.80 -2.39 -0.28
C THR A 179 -27.24 -1.29 -1.16
N VAL A 180 -25.93 -1.11 -1.13
CA VAL A 180 -25.20 -0.20 -2.04
C VAL A 180 -24.68 -0.99 -3.24
N ALA A 181 -25.10 -0.60 -4.44
CA ALA A 181 -24.54 -1.14 -5.68
C ALA A 181 -23.12 -0.62 -5.90
N SER A 182 -22.17 -1.52 -6.15
CA SER A 182 -20.81 -1.16 -6.55
C SER A 182 -20.45 -1.81 -7.89
N VAL A 183 -19.69 -1.08 -8.71
CA VAL A 183 -19.17 -1.58 -9.97
C VAL A 183 -17.68 -1.83 -9.79
N SER A 184 -17.24 -3.05 -10.06
CA SER A 184 -15.81 -3.40 -10.09
C SER A 184 -15.44 -4.04 -11.41
N ARG A 185 -14.24 -3.71 -11.91
CA ARG A 185 -13.66 -4.34 -13.10
C ARG A 185 -12.53 -5.27 -12.68
N ARG A 186 -12.76 -6.57 -12.84
CA ARG A 186 -11.80 -7.60 -12.41
C ARG A 186 -10.77 -7.87 -13.51
N PHE A 187 -9.50 -7.81 -13.14
CA PHE A 187 -8.40 -8.30 -13.97
C PHE A 187 -8.22 -9.82 -13.78
N LEU A 188 -8.25 -10.57 -14.88
CA LEU A 188 -8.09 -12.03 -14.88
C LEU A 188 -7.18 -12.44 -16.01
N LEU A 189 -6.03 -13.05 -15.66
CA LEU A 189 -5.19 -13.72 -16.63
C LEU A 189 -5.80 -15.07 -16.99
N LYS A 190 -5.95 -15.36 -18.29
CA LYS A 190 -6.45 -16.64 -18.79
C LYS A 190 -5.29 -17.57 -19.13
N GLY A 191 -5.47 -18.88 -18.98
CA GLY A 191 -4.48 -19.89 -19.37
C GLY A 191 -3.62 -20.46 -18.23
N GLN A 192 -3.90 -20.13 -16.97
CA GLN A 192 -3.28 -20.81 -15.82
C GLN A 192 -4.08 -22.09 -15.49
N LYS A 193 -3.73 -23.19 -16.16
CA LYS A 193 -3.99 -24.55 -15.66
C LYS A 193 -2.67 -25.15 -15.24
#